data_AF-A0A524D2T2-F1
#
_entry.id   AF-A0A524D2T2-F1
#
_cell.length_a   1.000
_cell.length_b   1.000
_cell.length_c   1.000
_cell.angle_alpha   90.00
_cell.angle_beta   90.00
_cell.angle_gamma   90.00
#
_symmetry.space_group_name_H-M   'P 1'
#
loop_
_entity.id
_entity.type
_entity.pdbx_description
1 polymer ?
#
loop_
_entity_poly.entity_id
_entity_poly.type
_entity_poly.pdbx_seq_one_letter_code
_entity_poly.pdbx_strand_id
1 'polypeptide(L)'
;MDAKERIVTAINHEEPDRVPTFEGSIDNLAVCDYYDTKYVFQGARKGLKLMYYLSFGSNKLLTKTLNYFSKKKSAIKMGLKPVIDLYQKIGIDLGVVPLGLFPKKYFKEGYIDEFGRKFKFIVNPADGMDVAYYQGGAFKDYETYEEFPPLDPDDPMRENAYKIGKKLEEKSKGKIYLTPGTFGLMESTWEAFGLENFSRMLARPRQLKKVFDDRGTFAVEMVKRI
;
A
#
# COMPACT_ATOMS: atom_id res chain seq x y z
N MET A 1 -7.80 -27.72 8.94
CA MET A 1 -6.99 -27.22 7.82
C MET A 1 -6.17 -26.03 8.29
N ASP A 2 -4.97 -25.82 7.74
CA ASP A 2 -4.28 -24.54 7.94
C ASP A 2 -4.91 -23.44 7.06
N ALA A 3 -4.52 -22.18 7.27
CA ALA A 3 -5.08 -21.06 6.53
C ALA A 3 -4.87 -21.16 5.01
N LYS A 4 -3.72 -21.69 4.56
CA LYS A 4 -3.41 -21.81 3.13
C LYS A 4 -4.27 -22.91 2.50
N GLU A 5 -4.32 -24.08 3.13
CA GLU A 5 -5.15 -25.21 2.71
C GLU A 5 -6.61 -24.77 2.60
N ARG A 6 -7.15 -24.14 3.66
CA ARG A 6 -8.53 -23.60 3.68
C ARG A 6 -8.82 -22.66 2.51
N ILE A 7 -7.91 -21.72 2.23
CA ILE A 7 -8.06 -20.76 1.14
C ILE A 7 -8.03 -21.46 -0.23
N VAL A 8 -7.08 -22.38 -0.44
CA VAL A 8 -6.93 -23.08 -1.72
C VAL A 8 -8.13 -23.99 -1.98
N THR A 9 -8.59 -24.74 -0.97
CA THR A 9 -9.81 -25.56 -1.06
C THR A 9 -11.02 -24.73 -1.46
N ALA A 10 -11.24 -23.59 -0.80
CA ALA A 10 -12.36 -22.70 -1.15
C ALA A 10 -12.24 -22.10 -2.56
N ILE A 11 -11.04 -21.70 -3.00
CA ILE A 11 -10.81 -21.19 -4.37
C ILE A 11 -11.07 -22.27 -5.42
N ASN A 12 -10.78 -23.52 -5.10
CA ASN A 12 -11.05 -24.67 -5.97
C ASN A 12 -12.53 -25.11 -5.96
N HIS A 13 -13.43 -24.36 -5.30
CA HIS A 13 -14.84 -24.69 -5.14
C HIS A 13 -15.07 -26.03 -4.40
N GLU A 14 -14.16 -26.40 -3.51
CA GLU A 14 -14.29 -27.52 -2.58
C GLU A 14 -14.70 -27.01 -1.19
N GLU A 15 -15.31 -27.87 -0.37
CA GLU A 15 -15.78 -27.50 0.98
C GLU A 15 -14.60 -27.44 1.98
N PRO A 16 -14.24 -26.26 2.52
CA PRO A 16 -13.22 -26.14 3.55
C PRO A 16 -13.76 -26.50 4.94
N ASP A 17 -12.87 -26.60 5.94
CA ASP A 17 -13.27 -26.83 7.34
C ASP A 17 -14.07 -25.66 7.97
N ARG A 18 -13.95 -24.46 7.40
CA ARG A 18 -14.80 -23.28 7.65
C ARG A 18 -14.63 -22.27 6.51
N VAL A 19 -15.56 -21.32 6.40
CA VAL A 19 -15.44 -20.20 5.44
C VAL A 19 -14.14 -19.41 5.72
N PRO A 20 -13.22 -19.30 4.75
CA PRO A 20 -12.01 -18.50 4.94
C PRO A 20 -12.35 -17.01 4.98
N THR A 21 -11.52 -16.26 5.71
CA THR A 21 -11.69 -14.82 5.94
C THR A 21 -10.53 -14.01 5.38
N PHE A 22 -10.85 -12.83 4.86
CA PHE A 22 -9.91 -11.88 4.27
C PHE A 22 -10.28 -10.46 4.69
N GLU A 23 -9.28 -9.63 4.96
CA GLU A 23 -9.48 -8.19 5.17
C GLU A 23 -8.34 -7.39 4.52
N GLY A 24 -8.71 -6.34 3.78
CA GLY A 24 -7.76 -5.49 3.06
C GLY A 24 -7.01 -4.54 4.00
N SER A 25 -7.75 -3.91 4.92
CA SER A 25 -7.19 -3.07 5.99
C SER A 25 -8.16 -3.00 7.18
N ILE A 26 -7.62 -3.00 8.39
CA ILE A 26 -8.40 -2.71 9.61
C ILE A 26 -8.07 -1.30 10.06
N ASP A 27 -8.84 -0.35 9.53
CA ASP A 27 -8.77 1.07 9.85
C ASP A 27 -9.84 1.41 10.89
N ASN A 28 -9.71 0.84 12.09
CA ASN A 28 -10.64 1.05 13.19
C ASN A 28 -9.93 0.95 14.55
N LEU A 29 -9.88 2.05 15.30
CA LEU A 29 -9.22 2.11 16.59
C LEU A 29 -9.88 1.21 17.65
N ALA A 30 -11.20 1.09 17.66
CA ALA A 30 -11.90 0.24 18.62
C ALA A 30 -11.57 -1.25 18.44
N VAL A 31 -11.41 -1.70 17.19
CA VAL A 31 -10.94 -3.07 16.90
C VAL A 31 -9.51 -3.26 17.39
N CYS A 32 -8.63 -2.28 17.13
CA CYS A 32 -7.25 -2.31 17.60
C CYS A 32 -7.17 -2.39 19.13
N ASP A 33 -7.96 -1.57 19.84
CA ASP A 33 -8.02 -1.53 21.31
C ASP A 33 -8.58 -2.84 21.90
N TYR A 34 -9.64 -3.40 21.29
CA TYR A 34 -10.22 -4.68 21.72
C TYR A 34 -9.18 -5.82 21.71
N TYR A 35 -8.28 -5.82 20.73
CA TYR A 35 -7.22 -6.83 20.61
C TYR A 35 -5.88 -6.41 21.24
N ASP A 36 -5.84 -5.34 22.04
CA ASP A 36 -4.61 -4.77 22.62
C ASP A 36 -3.48 -4.67 21.58
N THR A 37 -3.79 -3.98 20.47
CA THR A 37 -2.87 -3.77 19.36
C THR A 37 -2.90 -2.31 18.95
N LYS A 38 -1.74 -1.74 18.62
CA LYS A 38 -1.67 -0.35 18.16
C LYS A 38 -1.95 -0.28 16.66
N TYR A 39 -2.80 0.65 16.26
CA TYR A 39 -2.97 0.99 14.85
C TYR A 39 -1.66 1.52 14.27
N VAL A 40 -1.19 0.91 13.18
CA VAL A 40 0.18 1.09 12.66
C VAL A 40 0.44 2.51 12.16
N PHE A 41 -0.59 3.22 11.68
CA PHE A 41 -0.46 4.58 11.18
C PHE A 41 -0.81 5.65 12.22
N GLN A 42 -1.17 5.27 13.45
CA GLN A 42 -1.49 6.25 14.48
C GLN A 42 -0.28 7.11 14.82
N GLY A 43 -0.43 8.43 14.71
CA GLY A 43 0.65 9.40 14.91
C GLY A 43 1.45 9.71 13.64
N ALA A 44 1.16 9.07 12.50
CA ALA A 44 1.82 9.35 11.22
C ALA A 44 1.74 10.82 10.83
N ARG A 45 0.61 11.49 11.11
CA ARG A 45 0.43 12.92 10.79
C ARG A 45 1.40 13.78 11.59
N LYS A 46 1.52 13.54 12.89
CA LYS A 46 2.44 14.28 13.78
C LYS A 46 3.89 13.96 13.44
N GLY A 47 4.21 12.69 13.21
CA GLY A 47 5.53 12.23 12.83
C GLY A 47 6.01 12.86 11.53
N LEU A 48 5.17 12.90 10.50
CA LEU A 48 5.52 13.53 9.22
C LEU A 48 5.75 15.03 9.36
N LYS A 49 4.91 15.74 10.11
CA LYS A 49 5.09 17.18 10.40
C LYS A 49 6.40 17.44 11.14
N LEU A 50 6.73 16.63 12.14
CA LEU A 50 8.00 16.72 12.86
C LEU A 50 9.18 16.52 11.91
N MET A 51 9.14 15.46 11.09
CA MET A 51 10.19 15.18 10.10
C MET A 51 10.34 16.29 9.07
N TYR A 52 9.25 16.96 8.68
CA TYR A 52 9.29 18.11 7.81
C TYR A 52 10.06 19.29 8.43
N TYR A 53 9.82 19.59 9.71
CA TYR A 53 10.55 20.64 10.42
C TYR A 53 12.03 20.28 10.68
N LEU A 54 12.31 19.01 11.02
CA LEU A 54 13.68 18.49 11.11
C LEU A 54 14.40 18.52 9.76
N SER A 55 13.65 18.52 8.65
CA SER A 55 14.15 18.70 7.30
C SER A 55 14.21 20.18 6.89
N PHE A 56 14.21 21.11 7.85
CA PHE A 56 14.25 22.56 7.64
C PHE A 56 13.15 23.08 6.70
N GLY A 57 11.98 22.43 6.71
CA GLY A 57 10.88 22.78 5.82
C GLY A 57 11.08 22.39 4.34
N SER A 58 12.13 21.63 4.02
CA SER A 58 12.43 21.19 2.65
C SER A 58 11.76 19.86 2.31
N ASN A 59 10.81 19.88 1.37
CA ASN A 59 10.19 18.66 0.84
C ASN A 59 11.21 17.71 0.18
N LYS A 60 12.26 18.27 -0.44
CA LYS A 60 13.33 17.48 -1.07
C LYS A 60 14.12 16.69 -0.03
N LEU A 61 14.52 17.35 1.06
CA LEU A 61 15.24 16.71 2.14
C LEU A 61 14.35 15.70 2.90
N LEU A 62 13.09 16.08 3.16
CA LEU A 62 12.10 15.18 3.76
C LEU A 62 11.94 13.90 2.93
N THR A 63 11.74 14.04 1.62
CA THR A 63 11.58 12.92 0.69
C THR A 63 12.80 12.01 0.69
N LYS A 64 14.01 12.59 0.59
CA LYS A 64 15.27 11.84 0.61
C LYS A 64 15.41 11.02 1.90
N THR A 65 15.15 11.66 3.04
CA THR A 65 15.26 11.04 4.37
C THR A 65 14.26 9.90 4.54
N LEU A 66 12.98 10.14 4.27
CA LEU A 66 11.94 9.12 4.44
C LEU A 66 12.09 7.96 3.46
N ASN A 67 12.46 8.21 2.20
CA ASN A 67 12.75 7.15 1.23
C ASN A 67 13.96 6.30 1.63
N TYR A 68 14.97 6.90 2.26
CA TYR A 68 16.11 6.14 2.78
C TYR A 68 15.70 5.18 3.92
N PHE A 69 14.88 5.67 4.86
CA PHE A 69 14.40 4.87 5.97
C PHE A 69 13.39 3.81 5.56
N SER A 70 12.46 4.12 4.65
CA SER A 70 11.40 3.19 4.21
C SER A 70 11.96 1.93 3.55
N LYS A 71 13.13 2.03 2.90
CA LYS A 71 13.82 0.89 2.26
C LYS A 71 14.51 -0.05 3.25
N LYS A 72 14.61 0.30 4.54
CA LYS A 72 15.23 -0.57 5.56
C LYS A 72 14.28 -1.71 5.93
N LYS A 73 14.81 -2.94 5.97
CA LYS A 73 14.07 -4.14 6.41
C LYS A 73 13.39 -3.95 7.78
N SER A 74 14.02 -3.22 8.70
CA SER A 74 13.44 -2.91 10.01
C SER A 74 12.18 -2.04 9.91
N ALA A 75 12.19 -1.01 9.07
CA ALA A 75 11.04 -0.14 8.83
C ALA A 75 9.88 -0.91 8.19
N ILE A 76 10.18 -1.71 7.16
CA ILE A 76 9.18 -2.57 6.51
C ILE A 76 8.56 -3.55 7.52
N LYS A 77 9.39 -4.21 8.33
CA LYS A 77 8.91 -5.12 9.39
C LYS A 77 8.05 -4.40 10.43
N MET A 78 8.40 -3.17 10.80
CA MET A 78 7.64 -2.34 11.74
C MET A 78 6.25 -1.98 11.20
N GLY A 79 6.11 -1.82 9.88
CA GLY A 79 4.81 -1.63 9.22
C GLY A 79 3.99 -2.91 9.09
N LEU A 80 4.61 -4.02 8.68
CA LEU A 80 3.87 -5.27 8.40
C LEU A 80 3.49 -6.06 9.65
N LYS A 81 4.39 -6.16 10.63
CA LYS A 81 4.21 -7.06 11.78
C LYS A 81 2.95 -6.74 12.60
N PRO A 82 2.66 -5.48 12.98
CA PRO A 82 1.47 -5.18 13.79
C PRO A 82 0.17 -5.59 13.11
N VAL A 83 0.06 -5.37 11.79
CA VAL A 83 -1.12 -5.76 10.99
C VAL A 83 -1.27 -7.29 10.99
N ILE A 84 -0.19 -8.02 10.71
CA ILE A 84 -0.21 -9.50 10.67
C ILE A 84 -0.47 -10.10 12.06
N ASP A 85 0.03 -9.48 13.14
CA ASP A 85 -0.27 -9.89 14.51
C ASP A 85 -1.77 -9.69 14.83
N LEU A 86 -2.35 -8.55 14.44
CA LEU A 86 -3.77 -8.27 14.61
C LEU A 86 -4.63 -9.28 13.85
N TYR A 87 -4.29 -9.57 12.59
CA TYR A 87 -5.04 -10.50 11.74
C TYR A 87 -5.04 -11.91 12.34
N GLN A 88 -3.92 -12.36 12.89
CA GLN A 88 -3.84 -13.63 13.62
C GLN A 88 -4.67 -13.66 14.90
N LYS A 89 -4.77 -12.54 15.64
CA LYS A 89 -5.62 -12.44 16.83
C LYS A 89 -7.11 -12.49 16.49
N ILE A 90 -7.49 -11.89 15.36
CA ILE A 90 -8.88 -11.91 14.84
C ILE A 90 -9.25 -13.27 14.26
N GLY A 91 -8.28 -13.98 13.68
CA GLY A 91 -8.51 -15.24 12.97
C GLY A 91 -8.73 -15.08 11.47
N ILE A 92 -8.20 -13.98 10.90
CA ILE A 92 -8.15 -13.73 9.45
C ILE A 92 -7.20 -14.73 8.79
N ASP A 93 -7.71 -15.45 7.78
CA ASP A 93 -6.97 -16.51 7.09
C ASP A 93 -6.04 -15.98 6.01
N LEU A 94 -6.42 -14.92 5.31
CA LEU A 94 -5.66 -14.35 4.21
C LEU A 94 -5.25 -12.91 4.51
N GLY A 95 -3.95 -12.64 4.44
CA GLY A 95 -3.39 -11.29 4.50
C GLY A 95 -2.60 -10.97 3.24
N VAL A 96 -2.42 -9.67 2.98
CA VAL A 96 -1.69 -9.17 1.81
C VAL A 96 -0.38 -8.53 2.23
N VAL A 97 0.68 -8.88 1.51
CA VAL A 97 1.97 -8.18 1.57
C VAL A 97 1.98 -7.13 0.44
N PRO A 98 1.90 -5.83 0.74
CA PRO A 98 1.87 -4.79 -0.28
C PRO A 98 3.22 -4.70 -1.00
N LEU A 99 3.19 -4.89 -2.32
CA LEU A 99 4.35 -4.78 -3.22
C LEU A 99 4.29 -3.52 -4.09
N GLY A 100 3.40 -2.58 -3.75
CA GLY A 100 3.33 -1.27 -4.36
C GLY A 100 2.65 -0.25 -3.45
N LEU A 101 2.26 0.87 -4.04
CA LEU A 101 1.73 2.06 -3.37
C LEU A 101 2.78 2.77 -2.50
N PHE A 102 4.04 2.61 -2.87
CA PHE A 102 5.12 3.18 -2.09
C PHE A 102 5.20 4.69 -2.30
N PRO A 103 5.30 5.49 -1.22
CA PRO A 103 5.55 6.92 -1.34
C PRO A 103 6.82 7.20 -2.15
N LYS A 104 6.74 8.11 -3.12
CA LYS A 104 7.91 8.58 -3.89
C LYS A 104 8.29 10.01 -3.54
N LYS A 105 7.30 10.88 -3.30
CA LYS A 105 7.51 12.30 -2.94
C LYS A 105 6.72 12.63 -1.68
N TYR A 106 7.38 13.17 -0.66
CA TYR A 106 6.74 13.60 0.59
C TYR A 106 6.62 15.11 0.65
N PHE A 107 5.57 15.58 1.31
CA PHE A 107 5.35 16.98 1.66
C PHE A 107 4.83 17.09 3.10
N LYS A 108 4.79 18.30 3.66
CA LYS A 108 4.49 18.57 5.08
C LYS A 108 3.34 17.75 5.68
N GLU A 109 2.30 17.49 4.91
CA GLU A 109 1.08 16.84 5.39
C GLU A 109 0.74 15.54 4.66
N GLY A 110 1.62 15.02 3.79
CA GLY A 110 1.30 13.84 3.00
C GLY A 110 2.38 13.41 2.01
N TYR A 111 1.96 12.67 1.00
CA TYR A 111 2.86 12.14 -0.02
C TYR A 111 2.16 11.92 -1.37
N ILE A 112 2.97 11.73 -2.40
CA ILE A 112 2.59 11.21 -3.70
C ILE A 112 3.25 9.84 -3.82
N ASP A 113 2.45 8.82 -4.12
CA ASP A 113 2.97 7.47 -4.32
C ASP A 113 3.57 7.26 -5.72
N GLU A 114 4.09 6.07 -5.96
CA GLU A 114 4.70 5.69 -7.25
C GLU A 114 3.74 5.65 -8.43
N PHE A 115 2.44 5.60 -8.17
CA PHE A 115 1.44 5.71 -9.21
C PHE A 115 1.08 7.16 -9.52
N GLY A 116 1.50 8.13 -8.70
CA GLY A 116 1.13 9.54 -8.86
C GLY A 116 -0.13 9.92 -8.09
N ARG A 117 -0.58 9.09 -7.14
CA ARG A 117 -1.74 9.42 -6.32
C ARG A 117 -1.32 10.28 -5.14
N LYS A 118 -2.03 11.38 -4.88
CA LYS A 118 -1.72 12.31 -3.82
C LYS A 118 -2.55 12.01 -2.57
N PHE A 119 -1.88 11.77 -1.46
CA PHE A 119 -2.50 11.51 -0.16
C PHE A 119 -2.13 12.58 0.85
N LYS A 120 -3.05 12.87 1.76
CA LYS A 120 -2.84 13.73 2.92
C LYS A 120 -3.20 12.98 4.19
N PHE A 121 -2.35 13.05 5.20
CA PHE A 121 -2.69 12.54 6.53
C PHE A 121 -3.65 13.50 7.22
N ILE A 122 -4.88 13.05 7.43
CA ILE A 122 -5.93 13.76 8.18
C ILE A 122 -6.28 12.97 9.44
N VAL A 123 -7.06 13.60 10.32
CA VAL A 123 -7.62 12.92 11.49
C VAL A 123 -9.08 12.64 11.19
N ASN A 124 -9.52 11.40 11.33
CA ASN A 124 -10.93 11.05 11.28
C ASN A 124 -11.64 11.74 12.47
N PRO A 125 -12.62 12.62 12.23
CA PRO A 125 -13.28 13.34 13.30
C PRO A 125 -14.12 12.43 14.23
N ALA A 126 -14.50 11.23 13.77
CA ALA A 126 -15.33 10.33 14.56
C ALA A 126 -14.58 9.66 15.72
N ASP A 127 -13.30 9.30 15.52
CA ASP A 127 -12.54 8.47 16.47
C ASP A 127 -11.10 8.96 16.70
N GLY A 128 -10.64 10.00 16.00
CA GLY A 128 -9.29 10.53 16.14
C GLY A 128 -8.20 9.72 15.43
N MET A 129 -8.56 8.76 14.58
CA MET A 129 -7.61 7.95 13.82
C MET A 129 -6.87 8.79 12.76
N ASP A 130 -5.55 8.63 12.65
CA ASP A 130 -4.79 9.21 11.55
C ASP A 130 -5.06 8.41 10.26
N VAL A 131 -5.56 9.06 9.20
CA VAL A 131 -5.93 8.41 7.92
C VAL A 131 -5.13 9.01 6.77
N ALA A 132 -4.59 8.16 5.90
CA ALA A 132 -4.06 8.56 4.61
C ALA A 132 -5.21 8.81 3.62
N TYR A 133 -5.67 10.05 3.54
CA TYR A 133 -6.84 10.41 2.74
C TYR A 133 -6.43 10.83 1.32
N TYR A 134 -7.05 10.21 0.32
CA TYR A 134 -6.82 10.54 -1.08
C TYR A 134 -7.31 11.96 -1.40
N GLN A 135 -6.47 12.74 -2.07
CA GLN A 135 -6.70 14.16 -2.39
C GLN A 135 -6.78 14.43 -3.89
N GLY A 136 -6.68 13.39 -4.72
CA GLY A 136 -6.62 13.52 -6.18
C GLY A 136 -5.31 13.05 -6.79
N GLY A 137 -5.21 13.21 -8.10
CA GLY A 137 -4.02 12.89 -8.88
C GLY A 137 -2.94 13.97 -8.87
N ALA A 138 -1.69 13.55 -8.92
CA ALA A 138 -0.55 14.41 -9.16
C ALA A 138 -0.45 14.85 -10.64
N PHE A 139 -1.00 14.08 -11.57
CA PHE A 139 -0.93 14.35 -13.00
C PHE A 139 -2.10 15.23 -13.44
N LYS A 140 -1.80 16.29 -14.18
CA LYS A 140 -2.80 17.23 -14.72
C LYS A 140 -3.14 16.93 -16.17
N ASP A 141 -2.22 16.28 -16.85
CA ASP A 141 -2.23 15.97 -18.26
C ASP A 141 -1.25 14.82 -18.53
N TYR A 142 -1.14 14.40 -19.79
CA TYR A 142 -0.28 13.30 -20.17
C TYR A 142 1.21 13.65 -20.05
N GLU A 143 1.56 14.91 -20.27
CA GLU A 143 2.92 15.42 -20.19
C GLU A 143 3.47 15.31 -18.76
N THR A 144 2.68 15.71 -17.76
CA THR A 144 3.03 15.54 -16.34
C THR A 144 3.14 14.08 -15.90
N TYR A 145 2.45 13.16 -16.58
CA TYR A 145 2.61 11.71 -16.39
C TYR A 145 3.95 11.22 -16.92
N GLU A 146 4.32 11.61 -18.15
CA GLU A 146 5.59 11.18 -18.78
C GLU A 146 6.82 11.73 -18.06
N GLU A 147 6.72 12.90 -17.42
CA GLU A 147 7.78 13.47 -16.59
C GLU A 147 7.93 12.76 -15.23
N PHE A 148 6.95 11.95 -14.81
CA PHE A 148 6.99 11.26 -13.55
C PHE A 148 7.92 10.03 -13.63
N PRO A 149 8.67 9.70 -12.56
CA PRO A 149 9.53 8.53 -12.59
C PRO A 149 8.76 7.26 -12.95
N PRO A 150 9.29 6.41 -13.84
CA PRO A 150 8.63 5.18 -14.22
C PRO A 150 8.50 4.23 -13.03
N LEU A 151 7.51 3.35 -13.10
CA LEU A 151 7.36 2.27 -12.12
C LEU A 151 8.56 1.32 -12.22
N ASP A 152 9.13 0.99 -11.07
CA ASP A 152 10.33 0.15 -10.97
C ASP A 152 9.97 -1.20 -10.34
N PRO A 153 9.82 -2.28 -11.13
CA PRO A 153 9.51 -3.60 -10.60
C PRO A 153 10.64 -4.19 -9.75
N ASP A 154 11.85 -3.65 -9.86
CA ASP A 154 13.05 -4.11 -9.17
C ASP A 154 13.39 -3.27 -7.91
N ASP A 155 12.48 -2.39 -7.46
CA ASP A 155 12.71 -1.63 -6.22
C ASP A 155 12.90 -2.61 -5.05
N PRO A 156 14.05 -2.57 -4.34
CA PRO A 156 14.38 -3.54 -3.30
C PRO A 156 13.37 -3.56 -2.14
N MET A 157 12.54 -2.53 -1.98
CA MET A 157 11.46 -2.53 -1.00
C MET A 157 10.46 -3.68 -1.25
N ARG A 158 10.19 -4.03 -2.51
CA ARG A 158 9.26 -5.09 -2.93
C ARG A 158 9.74 -6.45 -2.46
N GLU A 159 10.95 -6.83 -2.86
CA GLU A 159 11.54 -8.10 -2.50
C GLU A 159 11.72 -8.21 -0.97
N ASN A 160 12.14 -7.12 -0.32
CA ASN A 160 12.27 -7.08 1.13
C ASN A 160 10.93 -7.26 1.85
N ALA A 161 9.87 -6.59 1.39
CA ALA A 161 8.52 -6.75 1.94
C ALA A 161 8.04 -8.18 1.79
N TYR A 162 8.17 -8.78 0.60
CA TYR A 162 7.80 -10.17 0.36
C TYR A 162 8.54 -11.15 1.27
N LYS A 163 9.88 -11.06 1.32
CA LYS A 163 10.71 -11.92 2.19
C LYS A 163 10.38 -11.76 3.68
N ILE A 164 10.05 -10.55 4.12
CA ILE A 164 9.63 -10.30 5.51
C ILE A 164 8.25 -10.91 5.76
N GLY A 165 7.31 -10.73 4.83
CA GLY A 165 5.98 -11.34 4.85
C GLY A 165 6.07 -12.85 4.98
N LYS A 166 6.80 -13.54 4.10
CA LYS A 166 6.97 -15.00 4.17
C LYS A 166 7.54 -15.46 5.52
N LYS A 167 8.52 -14.76 6.08
CA LYS A 167 9.05 -15.06 7.43
C LYS A 167 8.04 -14.86 8.55
N LEU A 168 7.08 -13.95 8.40
CA LEU A 168 6.00 -13.74 9.37
C LEU A 168 4.92 -14.82 9.20
N GLU A 169 4.61 -15.21 7.97
CA GLU A 169 3.73 -16.35 7.66
C GLU A 169 4.25 -17.65 8.29
N GLU A 170 5.53 -17.99 8.06
CA GLU A 170 6.16 -19.18 8.65
C GLU A 170 6.03 -19.20 10.19
N LYS A 171 6.23 -18.04 10.83
CA LYS A 171 6.11 -17.89 12.29
C LYS A 171 4.69 -18.02 12.80
N SER A 172 3.69 -17.77 11.94
CA SER A 172 2.28 -17.93 12.30
C SER A 172 1.88 -19.39 12.46
N LYS A 173 2.70 -20.34 11.97
CA LYS A 173 2.43 -21.78 12.01
C LYS A 173 1.06 -22.15 11.40
N GLY A 174 0.77 -21.60 10.22
CA GLY A 174 -0.46 -21.89 9.47
C GLY A 174 -1.70 -21.12 9.92
N LYS A 175 -1.57 -20.15 10.84
CA LYS A 175 -2.69 -19.30 11.28
C LYS A 175 -3.13 -18.28 10.23
N ILE A 176 -2.21 -17.86 9.38
CA ILE A 176 -2.48 -16.91 8.29
C ILE A 176 -1.66 -17.32 7.07
N TYR A 177 -2.24 -17.12 5.89
CA TYR A 177 -1.58 -17.21 4.60
C TYR A 177 -1.35 -15.80 4.05
N LEU A 178 -0.13 -15.47 3.64
CA LEU A 178 0.23 -14.15 3.15
C LEU A 178 0.52 -14.20 1.65
N THR A 179 -0.29 -13.49 0.87
CA THR A 179 -0.11 -13.37 -0.57
C THR A 179 0.54 -12.03 -0.94
N PRO A 180 1.33 -11.98 -2.02
CA PRO A 180 1.74 -10.70 -2.60
C PRO A 180 0.50 -9.94 -3.10
N GLY A 181 0.46 -8.63 -2.86
CA GLY A 181 -0.59 -7.76 -3.39
C GLY A 181 -0.03 -6.60 -4.20
N THR A 182 -0.66 -6.35 -5.34
CA THR A 182 -0.49 -5.13 -6.13
C THR A 182 -1.79 -4.32 -6.10
N PHE A 183 -1.78 -3.14 -6.72
CA PHE A 183 -2.96 -2.29 -6.79
C PHE A 183 -3.68 -2.46 -8.13
N GLY A 184 -4.99 -2.18 -8.15
CA GLY A 184 -5.81 -2.34 -9.33
C GLY A 184 -5.35 -1.46 -10.49
N LEU A 185 -5.43 -1.99 -11.72
CA LEU A 185 -4.99 -1.31 -12.93
C LEU A 185 -5.84 -0.08 -13.24
N MET A 186 -7.15 -0.14 -12.98
CA MET A 186 -8.05 0.97 -13.20
C MET A 186 -7.81 2.07 -12.17
N GLU A 187 -7.79 1.71 -10.89
CA GLU A 187 -7.61 2.62 -9.76
C GLU A 187 -6.27 3.34 -9.82
N SER A 188 -5.16 2.60 -10.04
CA SER A 188 -3.84 3.22 -10.24
C SER A 188 -3.77 4.16 -11.43
N THR A 189 -4.66 3.98 -12.42
CA THR A 189 -4.69 4.80 -13.62
C THR A 189 -5.52 6.07 -13.36
N TRP A 190 -6.80 5.96 -13.00
CA TRP A 190 -7.64 7.16 -12.86
C TRP A 190 -7.26 7.99 -11.63
N GLU A 191 -6.86 7.37 -10.51
CA GLU A 191 -6.51 8.09 -9.29
C GLU A 191 -5.21 8.92 -9.45
N ALA A 192 -4.34 8.54 -10.39
CA ALA A 192 -3.12 9.27 -10.67
C ALA A 192 -3.38 10.63 -11.34
N PHE A 193 -4.50 10.78 -12.05
CA PHE A 193 -4.94 12.02 -12.70
C PHE A 193 -6.07 12.72 -11.92
N GLY A 194 -6.83 11.97 -11.13
CA GLY A 194 -8.13 12.38 -10.61
C GLY A 194 -9.22 12.26 -11.67
N LEU A 195 -10.47 12.12 -11.23
CA LEU A 195 -11.59 11.78 -12.12
C LEU A 195 -11.76 12.77 -13.27
N GLU A 196 -11.68 14.08 -13.00
CA GLU A 196 -11.85 15.11 -14.04
C GLU A 196 -10.80 15.02 -15.16
N ASN A 197 -9.52 14.97 -14.80
CA ASN A 197 -8.44 14.91 -15.80
C ASN A 197 -8.43 13.57 -16.52
N PHE A 198 -8.70 12.48 -15.80
CA PHE A 198 -8.88 11.16 -16.41
C PHE A 198 -10.02 11.17 -17.44
N SER A 199 -11.18 11.75 -17.12
CA SER A 199 -12.30 11.89 -18.08
C SER A 199 -11.90 12.67 -19.32
N ARG A 200 -11.09 13.74 -19.20
CA ARG A 200 -10.54 14.47 -20.35
C ARG A 200 -9.59 13.61 -21.19
N MET A 201 -8.80 12.74 -20.55
CA MET A 201 -7.91 11.80 -21.24
C MET A 201 -8.65 10.72 -22.04
N LEU A 202 -9.91 10.41 -21.72
CA LEU A 202 -10.72 9.47 -22.52
C LEU A 202 -10.85 9.93 -23.98
N ALA A 203 -10.81 11.24 -24.24
CA ALA A 203 -10.81 11.81 -25.59
C ALA A 203 -9.46 11.65 -26.33
N ARG A 204 -8.42 11.13 -25.65
CA ARG A 204 -7.05 10.96 -26.16
C ARG A 204 -6.63 9.48 -26.07
N PRO A 205 -7.26 8.57 -26.84
CA PRO A 205 -7.16 7.13 -26.64
C PRO A 205 -5.74 6.58 -26.76
N ARG A 206 -4.89 7.16 -27.62
CA ARG A 206 -3.48 6.73 -27.75
C ARG A 206 -2.66 7.00 -26.49
N GLN A 207 -2.82 8.18 -25.91
CA GLN A 207 -2.15 8.57 -24.66
C GLN A 207 -2.65 7.72 -23.50
N LEU A 208 -3.97 7.56 -23.40
CA LEU A 208 -4.58 6.74 -22.36
C LEU A 208 -4.15 5.26 -22.46
N LYS A 209 -4.11 4.71 -23.68
CA LYS A 209 -3.63 3.34 -23.91
C LYS A 209 -2.22 3.18 -23.37
N LYS A 210 -1.31 4.12 -23.64
CA LYS A 210 0.06 4.06 -23.11
C LYS A 210 0.08 4.02 -21.58
N VAL A 211 -0.72 4.84 -20.89
CA VAL A 211 -0.80 4.78 -19.42
C VAL A 211 -1.21 3.38 -18.94
N PHE A 212 -2.27 2.80 -19.53
CA PHE A 212 -2.71 1.45 -19.18
C PHE A 212 -1.66 0.38 -19.53
N ASP A 213 -1.01 0.49 -20.68
CA ASP A 213 0.05 -0.43 -21.10
C ASP A 213 1.21 -0.39 -20.09
N ASP A 214 1.66 0.79 -19.67
CA ASP A 214 2.74 0.95 -18.70
C ASP A 214 2.37 0.31 -17.34
N ARG A 215 1.11 0.49 -16.87
CA ARG A 215 0.62 -0.17 -15.65
C ARG A 215 0.52 -1.69 -15.82
N GLY A 216 0.03 -2.15 -16.98
CA GLY A 216 -0.12 -3.57 -17.30
C GLY A 216 1.23 -4.27 -17.40
N THR A 217 2.20 -3.67 -18.10
CA THR A 217 3.58 -4.15 -18.17
C THR A 217 4.18 -4.24 -16.77
N PHE A 218 4.04 -3.19 -15.95
CA PHE A 218 4.51 -3.24 -14.57
C PHE A 218 3.87 -4.39 -13.77
N ALA A 219 2.55 -4.58 -13.86
CA ALA A 219 1.87 -5.66 -13.14
C ALA A 219 2.36 -7.05 -13.58
N VAL A 220 2.55 -7.27 -14.89
CA VAL A 220 3.12 -8.52 -15.43
C VAL A 220 4.55 -8.73 -14.93
N GLU A 221 5.37 -7.70 -14.95
CA GLU A 221 6.75 -7.76 -14.47
C GLU A 221 6.83 -8.05 -12.96
N MET A 222 5.88 -7.54 -12.17
CA MET A 222 5.76 -7.87 -10.74
C MET A 222 5.46 -9.36 -10.54
N VAL A 223 4.50 -9.93 -11.28
CA VAL A 223 4.13 -11.35 -11.16
C VAL A 223 5.30 -12.28 -11.50
N LYS A 224 6.13 -11.92 -12.48
CA LYS A 224 7.31 -12.73 -12.86
C LYS A 224 8.41 -12.79 -11.77
N ARG A 225 8.41 -11.86 -10.83
CA ARG A 225 9.46 -11.71 -9.80
C ARG A 225 9.10 -12.33 -8.45
N ILE A 226 7.84 -12.74 -8.28
CA ILE A 226 7.31 -13.30 -7.03
C ILE A 226 7.29 -14.83 -7.12
#